data_AF-A0A931TJI9-F1
#
_entry.id   AF-A0A931TJI9-F1
#
_cell.length_a   1.000
_cell.length_b   1.000
_cell.length_c   1.000
_cell.angle_alpha   90.00
_cell.angle_beta   90.00
_cell.angle_gamma   90.00
#
_symmetry.space_group_name_H-M   'P 1'
#
loop_
_entity.id
_entity.type
_entity.pdbx_description
1 polymer ?
#
loop_
_entity_poly.entity_id
_entity_poly.type
_entity_poly.pdbx_seq_one_letter_code
_entity_poly.pdbx_strand_id
1 'polypeptide(L)'
;MSRRLGIDLSSEVVALADVRETRNGRIQLRGFALIDTGGDALSLAADLRRARRKHRFPGNAEVVAWAGDARVEAVRGAGLAVERVITPGEALARVERMHRASAPPGSNTAVIALHAGGGALAIVQDGRVRHETPLTWSPLTAASLGNPDLLRRYAFLSELTELLRGSFAAAAKLTGRPVTDILTCGSLPELRSFTMPLADEFDVEVETLDSADNIDVRVKGPAFDVLLDSIAAMRIAIAAGRRWHGQPAIGRKVLRVAVPSGIAAGALYAFALYGFGGGSAPSPLEEHARVTAPARPASPPRAAGPAPSRPAQPAPQQAAAPATMVAAAPPPGLAPTATREPIEPIEPVEPIEPVEPIEPVEPVEPVRPATFTVTSILWSAERQFAVVDGQVLGVGDTVDGARIVEIQPDAVLARDRAGRLRRAPLSRSGPSSGGLE
;
A
#
# COMPACT_ATOMS: atom_id res chain seq x y z
N MET A 1 10.10 -9.66 -32.23
CA MET A 1 10.42 -9.83 -30.80
C MET A 1 9.21 -10.45 -30.12
N SER A 2 9.40 -11.54 -29.36
CA SER A 2 8.27 -12.25 -28.75
C SER A 2 7.68 -11.48 -27.58
N ARG A 3 6.36 -11.56 -27.44
CA ARG A 3 5.64 -11.17 -26.22
C ARG A 3 6.04 -12.12 -25.09
N ARG A 4 5.88 -11.66 -23.85
CA ARG A 4 5.98 -12.46 -22.63
C ARG A 4 4.93 -12.02 -21.64
N LEU A 5 4.46 -12.97 -20.85
CA LEU A 5 3.59 -12.69 -19.72
C LEU A 5 4.44 -12.53 -18.46
N GLY A 6 4.53 -11.32 -17.92
CA GLY A 6 5.01 -11.13 -16.56
C GLY A 6 3.88 -11.42 -15.59
N ILE A 7 4.16 -12.20 -14.54
CA ILE A 7 3.19 -12.54 -13.50
C ILE A 7 3.79 -12.18 -12.15
N ASP A 8 3.09 -11.38 -11.37
CA ASP A 8 3.42 -11.11 -10.00
C ASP A 8 2.49 -11.86 -9.06
N LEU A 9 3.05 -12.79 -8.29
CA LEU A 9 2.34 -13.52 -7.25
C LEU A 9 2.54 -12.87 -5.87
N SER A 10 3.14 -11.68 -5.76
CA SER A 10 3.54 -11.12 -4.47
C SER A 10 2.41 -10.88 -3.47
N SER A 11 1.20 -10.65 -3.94
CA SER A 11 0.08 -10.28 -3.09
C SER A 11 -1.13 -11.22 -3.27
N GLU A 12 -2.19 -10.94 -2.53
CA GLU A 12 -3.50 -11.57 -2.74
C GLU A 12 -4.10 -11.18 -4.09
N VAL A 13 -3.66 -10.05 -4.65
CA VAL A 13 -3.95 -9.66 -6.04
C VAL A 13 -2.80 -10.10 -6.93
N VAL A 14 -3.06 -11.08 -7.79
CA VAL A 14 -2.12 -11.55 -8.79
C VAL A 14 -2.18 -10.64 -10.01
N ALA A 15 -1.06 -10.02 -10.36
CA ALA A 15 -0.96 -9.12 -11.52
C ALA A 15 -0.35 -9.83 -12.73
N LEU A 16 -0.98 -9.68 -13.89
CA LEU A 16 -0.56 -10.25 -15.17
C LEU A 16 -0.31 -9.14 -16.18
N ALA A 17 0.88 -9.10 -16.79
CA ALA A 17 1.26 -8.08 -17.78
C ALA A 17 1.75 -8.74 -19.08
N ASP A 18 1.07 -8.48 -20.20
CA ASP A 18 1.54 -8.88 -21.53
C ASP A 18 2.48 -7.82 -22.09
N VAL A 19 3.77 -8.13 -22.03
CA VAL A 19 4.87 -7.21 -22.31
C VAL A 19 5.55 -7.57 -23.62
N ARG A 20 5.82 -6.55 -24.44
CA ARG A 20 6.73 -6.61 -25.58
C ARG A 20 7.81 -5.57 -25.44
N GLU A 21 9.05 -6.01 -25.29
CA GLU A 21 10.23 -5.13 -25.37
C GLU A 21 10.62 -4.95 -26.84
N THR A 22 10.78 -3.70 -27.26
CA THR A 22 11.19 -3.32 -28.62
C THR A 22 12.71 -3.32 -28.75
N ARG A 23 13.24 -3.18 -29.99
CA ARG A 23 14.68 -3.22 -30.26
C ARG A 23 15.46 -2.10 -29.56
N ASN A 24 14.82 -0.97 -29.30
CA ASN A 24 15.38 0.17 -28.57
C ASN A 24 15.11 0.11 -27.06
N GLY A 25 14.70 -1.05 -26.51
CA GLY A 25 14.48 -1.23 -25.08
C GLY A 25 13.19 -0.59 -24.52
N ARG A 26 12.32 -0.02 -25.37
CA ARG A 26 11.02 0.50 -24.92
C ARG A 26 10.08 -0.65 -24.59
N ILE A 27 9.30 -0.46 -23.54
CA ILE A 27 8.40 -1.46 -22.98
C ILE A 27 7.00 -1.18 -23.48
N GLN A 28 6.39 -2.14 -24.15
CA GLN A 28 5.00 -2.04 -24.58
C GLN A 28 4.12 -2.94 -23.74
N LEU A 29 3.15 -2.35 -23.03
CA LEU A 29 2.13 -3.09 -22.31
C LEU A 29 0.91 -3.26 -23.21
N ARG A 30 0.66 -4.50 -23.64
CA ARG A 30 -0.39 -4.81 -24.63
C ARG A 30 -1.69 -5.31 -24.03
N GLY A 31 -1.63 -5.81 -22.81
CA GLY A 31 -2.77 -6.29 -22.05
C GLY A 31 -2.36 -6.53 -20.62
N PHE A 32 -3.34 -6.55 -19.73
CA PHE A 32 -3.14 -6.83 -18.32
C PHE A 32 -4.37 -7.51 -17.73
N ALA A 33 -4.19 -8.12 -16.56
CA ALA A 33 -5.27 -8.58 -15.71
C ALA A 33 -4.82 -8.51 -14.25
N LEU A 34 -5.76 -8.23 -13.36
CA LEU A 34 -5.62 -8.38 -11.91
C LEU A 34 -6.59 -9.47 -11.49
N ILE A 35 -6.12 -10.40 -10.69
CA ILE A 35 -6.92 -11.51 -10.16
C ILE A 35 -6.83 -11.41 -8.65
N ASP A 36 -7.94 -11.04 -8.02
CA ASP A 36 -8.08 -11.18 -6.57
C ASP A 36 -8.24 -12.66 -6.24
N THR A 37 -7.32 -13.18 -5.44
CA THR A 37 -7.31 -14.59 -5.02
C THR A 37 -7.99 -14.79 -3.68
N GLY A 38 -8.27 -13.73 -2.91
CA GLY A 38 -8.75 -13.84 -1.53
C GLY A 38 -7.92 -14.77 -0.65
N GLY A 39 -6.64 -14.98 -1.00
CA GLY A 39 -5.75 -15.94 -0.33
C GLY A 39 -5.93 -17.43 -0.71
N ASP A 40 -6.89 -17.79 -1.58
CA ASP A 40 -7.12 -19.18 -1.98
C ASP A 40 -6.29 -19.57 -3.21
N ALA A 41 -5.28 -20.41 -2.99
CA ALA A 41 -4.44 -20.94 -4.07
C ALA A 41 -5.15 -22.01 -4.93
N LEU A 42 -6.24 -22.63 -4.45
CA LEU A 42 -6.91 -23.75 -5.15
C LEU A 42 -7.66 -23.28 -6.39
N SER A 43 -8.24 -22.07 -6.36
CA SER A 43 -8.95 -21.46 -7.49
C SER A 43 -8.02 -20.80 -8.51
N LEU A 44 -6.82 -20.37 -8.08
CA LEU A 44 -5.90 -19.56 -8.89
C LEU A 44 -5.59 -20.15 -10.27
N ALA A 45 -5.37 -21.47 -10.37
CA ALA A 45 -5.09 -22.10 -11.67
C ALA A 45 -6.25 -21.94 -12.66
N ALA A 46 -7.50 -22.04 -12.19
CA ALA A 46 -8.68 -21.86 -13.02
C ALA A 46 -8.86 -20.40 -13.45
N ASP A 47 -8.60 -19.45 -12.56
CA ASP A 47 -8.71 -18.03 -12.85
C ASP A 47 -7.61 -17.55 -13.81
N LEU A 48 -6.38 -18.04 -13.64
CA LEU A 48 -5.31 -17.84 -14.61
C LEU A 48 -5.68 -18.40 -15.99
N ARG A 49 -6.31 -19.58 -16.08
CA ARG A 49 -6.82 -20.11 -17.37
C ARG A 49 -7.89 -19.21 -17.98
N ARG A 50 -8.81 -18.69 -17.16
CA ARG A 50 -9.87 -17.79 -17.59
C ARG A 50 -9.27 -16.48 -18.11
N ALA A 51 -8.37 -15.86 -17.35
CA ALA A 51 -7.68 -14.63 -17.73
C ALA A 51 -6.85 -14.81 -19.02
N ARG A 52 -6.06 -15.89 -19.11
CA ARG A 52 -5.27 -16.21 -20.32
C ARG A 52 -6.13 -16.31 -21.57
N ARG A 53 -7.28 -16.98 -21.50
CA ARG A 53 -8.22 -17.11 -22.63
C ARG A 53 -8.90 -15.78 -22.96
N LYS A 54 -9.42 -15.08 -21.95
CA LYS A 54 -10.13 -13.80 -22.10
C LYS A 54 -9.24 -12.74 -22.75
N HIS A 55 -8.00 -12.61 -22.29
CA HIS A 55 -7.06 -11.58 -22.73
C HIS A 55 -6.08 -12.04 -23.81
N ARG A 56 -6.17 -13.31 -24.26
CA ARG A 56 -5.25 -13.92 -25.24
C ARG A 56 -3.77 -13.68 -24.89
N PHE A 57 -3.43 -13.91 -23.63
CA PHE A 57 -2.06 -13.77 -23.14
C PHE A 57 -1.13 -14.79 -23.81
N PRO A 58 0.16 -14.43 -24.01
CA PRO A 58 1.13 -15.38 -24.52
C PRO A 58 1.32 -16.55 -23.54
N GLY A 59 1.72 -17.71 -24.07
CA GLY A 59 1.87 -18.93 -23.26
C GLY A 59 3.12 -18.94 -22.39
N ASN A 60 4.15 -18.17 -22.74
CA ASN A 60 5.40 -18.11 -22.02
C ASN A 60 5.38 -17.00 -20.96
N ALA A 61 5.72 -17.39 -19.73
CA ALA A 61 5.60 -16.55 -18.56
C ALA A 61 6.92 -16.45 -17.79
N GLU A 62 7.16 -15.27 -17.21
CA GLU A 62 8.15 -15.06 -16.17
C GLU A 62 7.42 -14.67 -14.89
N VAL A 63 7.68 -15.41 -13.81
CA VAL A 63 6.88 -15.35 -12.59
C VAL A 63 7.73 -14.79 -11.46
N VAL A 64 7.24 -13.76 -10.79
CA VAL A 64 7.78 -13.31 -9.52
C VAL A 64 7.09 -14.10 -8.42
N ALA A 65 7.86 -14.88 -7.68
CA ALA A 65 7.35 -15.70 -6.60
C ALA A 65 8.22 -15.55 -5.37
N TRP A 66 7.58 -15.68 -4.21
CA TRP A 66 8.21 -15.61 -2.91
C TRP A 66 8.59 -17.03 -2.48
N ALA A 67 9.60 -17.19 -1.63
CA ALA A 67 10.19 -18.51 -1.37
C ALA A 67 9.12 -19.52 -0.89
N GLY A 68 9.04 -20.69 -1.54
CA GLY A 68 8.09 -21.76 -1.18
C GLY A 68 6.66 -21.59 -1.71
N ASP A 69 6.42 -20.64 -2.61
CA ASP A 69 5.07 -20.34 -3.08
C ASP A 69 4.47 -21.46 -3.96
N ALA A 70 3.54 -22.23 -3.37
CA ALA A 70 2.78 -23.27 -4.05
C ALA A 70 1.98 -22.75 -5.26
N ARG A 71 1.74 -21.43 -5.34
CA ARG A 71 1.02 -20.80 -6.46
C ARG A 71 1.80 -20.84 -7.78
N VAL A 72 3.11 -21.08 -7.77
CA VAL A 72 3.86 -21.30 -9.02
C VAL A 72 3.34 -22.54 -9.77
N GLU A 73 2.98 -23.61 -9.06
CA GLU A 73 2.38 -24.79 -9.68
C GLU A 73 0.97 -24.51 -10.22
N ALA A 74 0.21 -23.60 -9.60
CA ALA A 74 -1.06 -23.13 -10.14
C ALA A 74 -0.87 -22.40 -11.48
N VAL A 75 0.21 -21.62 -11.65
CA VAL A 75 0.57 -21.00 -12.94
C VAL A 75 0.85 -22.08 -14.00
N ARG A 76 1.62 -23.12 -13.66
CA ARG A 76 1.87 -24.24 -14.58
C ARG A 76 0.59 -25.00 -14.93
N GLY A 77 -0.25 -25.28 -13.93
CA GLY A 77 -1.58 -25.89 -14.08
C GLY A 77 -2.57 -25.04 -14.88
N ALA A 78 -2.25 -23.77 -15.13
CA ALA A 78 -3.00 -22.90 -16.04
C ALA A 78 -2.62 -23.06 -17.52
N GLY A 79 -1.64 -23.93 -17.81
CA GLY A 79 -1.08 -24.13 -19.15
C GLY A 79 -0.13 -23.01 -19.58
N LEU A 80 0.49 -22.32 -18.62
CA LEU A 80 1.54 -21.33 -18.87
C LEU A 80 2.92 -21.99 -18.72
N ALA A 81 3.77 -21.79 -19.73
CA ALA A 81 5.16 -22.21 -19.70
C ALA A 81 5.97 -21.18 -18.89
N VAL A 82 6.17 -21.45 -17.60
CA VAL A 82 7.02 -20.62 -16.74
C VAL A 82 8.48 -20.82 -17.13
N GLU A 83 9.05 -19.86 -17.87
CA GLU A 83 10.44 -19.84 -18.35
C GLU A 83 11.42 -19.65 -17.18
N ARG A 84 11.05 -18.79 -16.22
CA ARG A 84 11.82 -18.55 -15.00
C ARG A 84 10.91 -18.09 -13.86
N VAL A 85 11.28 -18.50 -12.66
CA VAL A 85 10.78 -17.93 -11.41
C VAL A 85 11.88 -17.02 -10.86
N ILE A 86 11.53 -15.77 -10.56
CA ILE A 86 12.47 -14.78 -10.03
C ILE A 86 12.03 -14.31 -8.64
N THR A 87 13.01 -13.92 -7.84
CA THR A 87 12.78 -13.33 -6.51
C THR A 87 12.17 -11.93 -6.62
N PRO A 88 11.49 -11.45 -5.56
CA PRO A 88 11.02 -10.06 -5.49
C PRO A 88 12.16 -9.05 -5.74
N GLY A 89 13.32 -9.24 -5.12
CA GLY A 89 14.47 -8.35 -5.31
C GLY A 89 14.93 -8.23 -6.76
N GLU A 90 15.03 -9.36 -7.48
CA GLU A 90 15.32 -9.36 -8.92
C GLU A 90 14.28 -8.58 -9.75
N ALA A 91 13.00 -8.67 -9.39
CA ALA A 91 11.95 -7.91 -10.07
C ALA A 91 12.04 -6.41 -9.75
N LEU A 92 12.30 -6.05 -8.50
CA LEU A 92 12.51 -4.67 -8.06
C LEU A 92 13.75 -4.04 -8.72
N ALA A 93 14.83 -4.80 -8.92
CA ALA A 93 15.98 -4.35 -9.70
C ALA A 93 15.68 -4.17 -11.21
N ARG A 94 14.62 -4.79 -11.73
CA ARG A 94 14.11 -4.47 -13.08
C ARG A 94 13.25 -3.22 -13.08
N VAL A 95 12.48 -2.98 -12.01
CA VAL A 95 11.70 -1.76 -11.83
C VAL A 95 12.64 -0.54 -11.80
N GLU A 96 13.72 -0.57 -11.01
CA GLU A 96 14.73 0.51 -11.01
C GLU A 96 15.28 0.78 -12.42
N ARG A 97 15.64 -0.26 -13.17
CA ARG A 97 16.13 -0.11 -14.56
C ARG A 97 15.10 0.44 -15.54
N MET A 98 13.81 0.32 -15.26
CA MET A 98 12.76 0.93 -16.08
C MET A 98 12.57 2.40 -15.77
N HIS A 99 12.81 2.76 -14.51
CA HIS A 99 12.60 4.09 -14.00
C HIS A 99 13.85 4.94 -14.26
N ARG A 100 15.00 4.55 -13.68
CA ARG A 100 16.33 5.22 -13.67
C ARG A 100 16.30 6.66 -14.19
N ALA A 101 15.47 7.47 -13.56
CA ALA A 101 15.50 8.91 -13.70
C ALA A 101 16.49 9.43 -12.64
N SER A 102 17.37 10.34 -13.05
CA SER A 102 18.17 11.22 -12.18
C SER A 102 19.24 10.61 -11.24
N ALA A 103 19.17 9.34 -10.84
CA ALA A 103 20.13 8.76 -9.89
C ALA A 103 21.54 8.60 -10.51
N PRO A 104 22.62 9.15 -9.89
CA PRO A 104 23.98 9.03 -10.39
C PRO A 104 24.43 7.56 -10.51
N PRO A 105 25.28 7.19 -11.47
CA PRO A 105 25.84 5.84 -11.56
C PRO A 105 26.46 5.36 -10.24
N GLY A 106 26.15 4.12 -9.85
CA GLY A 106 26.61 3.54 -8.59
C GLY A 106 25.92 4.07 -7.33
N SER A 107 24.88 4.88 -7.43
CA SER A 107 23.99 5.20 -6.29
C SER A 107 23.21 3.97 -5.85
N ASN A 108 22.81 3.94 -4.58
CA ASN A 108 21.94 2.92 -4.03
C ASN A 108 20.50 3.45 -4.04
N THR A 109 19.65 2.86 -4.86
CA THR A 109 18.21 3.14 -4.87
C THR A 109 17.50 2.07 -4.04
N ALA A 110 16.69 2.47 -3.07
CA ALA A 110 15.80 1.57 -2.36
C ALA A 110 14.50 1.42 -3.15
N VAL A 111 14.19 0.23 -3.64
CA VAL A 111 12.93 -0.06 -4.32
C VAL A 111 12.07 -0.92 -3.41
N ILE A 112 10.86 -0.44 -3.13
CA ILE A 112 9.95 -1.04 -2.16
C ILE A 112 8.66 -1.44 -2.89
N ALA A 113 8.26 -2.69 -2.76
CA ALA A 113 6.93 -3.15 -3.08
C ALA A 113 6.14 -3.40 -1.79
N LEU A 114 4.96 -2.80 -1.65
CA LEU A 114 4.09 -2.96 -0.50
C LEU A 114 2.73 -3.54 -0.89
N HIS A 115 2.21 -4.43 -0.07
CA HIS A 115 0.86 -4.98 -0.14
C HIS A 115 0.32 -5.24 1.28
N ALA A 116 -0.98 -5.49 1.41
CA ALA A 116 -1.62 -5.65 2.73
C ALA A 116 -0.97 -6.75 3.59
N GLY A 117 -0.60 -7.88 2.97
CA GLY A 117 0.04 -9.01 3.65
C GLY A 117 1.55 -8.91 3.86
N GLY A 118 2.23 -7.89 3.34
CA GLY A 118 3.70 -7.82 3.40
C GLY A 118 4.33 -6.84 2.40
N GLY A 119 5.59 -7.07 2.07
CA GLY A 119 6.29 -6.32 1.06
C GLY A 119 7.71 -6.82 0.85
N ALA A 120 8.41 -6.24 -0.10
CA ALA A 120 9.81 -6.52 -0.33
C ALA A 120 10.55 -5.21 -0.55
N LEU A 121 11.70 -5.08 0.10
CA LEU A 121 12.66 -4.02 -0.13
C LEU A 121 13.88 -4.61 -0.86
N ALA A 122 14.31 -3.95 -1.92
CA ALA A 122 15.59 -4.21 -2.56
C ALA A 122 16.42 -2.93 -2.63
N ILE A 123 17.66 -3.00 -2.14
CA ILE A 123 18.66 -1.97 -2.41
C ILE A 123 19.35 -2.33 -3.71
N VAL A 124 19.16 -1.49 -4.71
CA VAL A 124 19.59 -1.70 -6.08
C VAL A 124 20.70 -0.71 -6.42
N GLN A 125 21.77 -1.22 -7.03
CA GLN A 125 22.87 -0.42 -7.56
C GLN A 125 23.16 -0.90 -8.98
N ASP A 126 23.02 -0.02 -9.96
CA ASP A 126 23.24 -0.33 -11.39
C ASP A 126 22.46 -1.55 -11.87
N GLY A 127 21.17 -1.59 -11.53
CA GLY A 127 20.25 -2.67 -11.89
C GLY A 127 20.55 -4.02 -11.24
N ARG A 128 21.40 -4.05 -10.21
CA ARG A 128 21.75 -5.25 -9.44
C ARG A 128 21.31 -5.11 -7.99
N VAL A 129 20.71 -6.17 -7.46
CA VAL A 129 20.37 -6.28 -6.03
C VAL A 129 21.66 -6.37 -5.22
N ARG A 130 21.83 -5.46 -4.26
CA ARG A 130 22.93 -5.48 -3.28
C ARG A 130 22.47 -6.04 -1.94
N HIS A 131 21.21 -5.79 -1.61
CA HIS A 131 20.58 -6.23 -0.38
C HIS A 131 19.08 -6.39 -0.64
N GLU A 132 18.47 -7.42 -0.09
CA GLU A 132 17.03 -7.70 -0.18
C GLU A 132 16.51 -8.03 1.21
N THR A 133 15.38 -7.43 1.56
CA THR A 133 14.71 -7.61 2.85
C THR A 133 13.25 -7.91 2.60
N PRO A 134 12.74 -9.10 2.98
CA PRO A 134 11.30 -9.32 3.04
C PRO A 134 10.70 -8.44 4.14
N LEU A 135 9.60 -7.77 3.83
CA LEU A 135 8.84 -6.96 4.76
C LEU A 135 7.62 -7.75 5.21
N THR A 136 7.50 -7.94 6.51
CA THR A 136 6.39 -8.65 7.15
C THR A 136 5.87 -7.77 8.26
N TRP A 137 4.55 -7.68 8.35
CA TRP A 137 3.88 -6.85 9.35
C TRP A 137 3.38 -7.68 10.51
N SER A 138 3.22 -7.06 11.67
CA SER A 138 2.44 -7.66 12.75
C SER A 138 1.00 -7.97 12.30
N PRO A 139 0.33 -9.00 12.84
CA PRO A 139 -1.07 -9.31 12.49
C PRO A 139 -2.03 -8.13 12.69
N LEU A 140 -1.78 -7.29 13.71
CA LEU A 140 -2.57 -6.09 13.98
C LEU A 140 -2.38 -5.03 12.87
N THR A 141 -1.15 -4.85 12.41
CA THR A 141 -0.81 -3.95 11.30
C THR A 141 -1.40 -4.47 9.98
N ALA A 142 -1.26 -5.77 9.69
CA ALA A 142 -1.81 -6.40 8.50
C ALA A 142 -3.34 -6.26 8.43
N ALA A 143 -4.06 -6.51 9.54
CA ALA A 143 -5.52 -6.32 9.63
C ALA A 143 -5.98 -4.86 9.47
N SER A 144 -5.03 -3.92 9.48
CA SER A 144 -5.28 -2.50 9.35
C SER A 144 -4.97 -1.94 7.96
N LEU A 145 -4.11 -2.62 7.19
CA LEU A 145 -3.74 -2.27 5.83
C LEU A 145 -4.87 -2.64 4.86
N GLY A 146 -5.87 -1.76 4.80
CA GLY A 146 -7.15 -1.96 4.13
C GLY A 146 -8.28 -1.17 4.80
N ASN A 147 -8.03 -0.62 5.99
CA ASN A 147 -8.94 0.24 6.73
C ASN A 147 -8.52 1.73 6.55
N PRO A 148 -9.46 2.67 6.33
CA PRO A 148 -9.16 4.09 6.19
C PRO A 148 -8.70 4.79 7.49
N ASP A 149 -8.69 4.12 8.64
CA ASP A 149 -8.29 4.70 9.92
C ASP A 149 -6.84 5.24 9.94
N LEU A 150 -6.72 6.55 10.17
CA LEU A 150 -5.45 7.28 10.21
C LEU A 150 -4.52 6.78 11.32
N LEU A 151 -5.04 6.37 12.47
CA LEU A 151 -4.22 5.96 13.62
C LEU A 151 -3.40 4.70 13.28
N ARG A 152 -4.02 3.80 12.52
CA ARG A 152 -3.40 2.56 12.05
C ARG A 152 -2.36 2.78 10.96
N ARG A 153 -2.50 3.83 10.15
CA ARG A 153 -1.49 4.22 9.15
C ARG A 153 -0.20 4.70 9.81
N TYR A 154 -0.28 5.41 10.94
CA TYR A 154 0.91 5.78 11.71
C TYR A 154 1.61 4.56 12.30
N ALA A 155 0.87 3.60 12.86
CA ALA A 155 1.45 2.37 13.38
C ALA A 155 2.19 1.58 12.29
N PHE A 156 1.57 1.45 11.11
CA PHE A 156 2.22 0.84 9.94
C PHE A 156 3.48 1.60 9.52
N LEU A 157 3.40 2.94 9.41
CA LEU A 157 4.53 3.76 9.00
C LEU A 157 5.71 3.62 9.98
N SER A 158 5.46 3.61 11.29
CA SER A 158 6.52 3.39 12.29
C SER A 158 7.17 2.02 12.17
N GLU A 159 6.39 0.96 11.93
CA GLU A 159 6.92 -0.39 11.72
C GLU A 159 7.75 -0.45 10.41
N LEU A 160 7.26 0.18 9.34
CA LEU A 160 7.96 0.30 8.07
C LEU A 160 9.28 1.05 8.24
N THR A 161 9.30 2.23 8.86
CA THR A 161 10.51 3.05 8.97
C THR A 161 11.60 2.36 9.77
N GLU A 162 11.27 1.63 10.84
CA GLU A 162 12.26 0.85 11.59
C GLU A 162 12.87 -0.30 10.76
N LEU A 163 12.06 -1.03 9.98
CA LEU A 163 12.56 -2.05 9.05
C LEU A 163 13.47 -1.45 7.97
N LEU A 164 13.06 -0.31 7.40
CA LEU A 164 13.85 0.41 6.40
C LEU A 164 15.18 0.89 6.98
N ARG A 165 15.19 1.48 8.18
CA ARG A 165 16.41 1.96 8.85
C ARG A 165 17.44 0.84 9.03
N GLY A 166 16.98 -0.31 9.53
CA GLY A 166 17.84 -1.49 9.71
C GLY A 166 18.42 -1.98 8.38
N SER A 167 17.59 -2.05 7.34
CA SER A 167 18.01 -2.52 6.02
C SER A 167 18.95 -1.53 5.31
N PHE A 168 18.71 -0.23 5.42
CA PHE A 168 19.57 0.80 4.84
C PHE A 168 20.94 0.80 5.51
N ALA A 169 21.00 0.66 6.84
CA ALA A 169 22.26 0.53 7.56
C ALA A 169 23.03 -0.75 7.16
N ALA A 170 22.33 -1.87 6.99
CA ALA A 170 22.94 -3.12 6.52
C ALA A 170 23.50 -2.99 5.10
N ALA A 171 22.73 -2.39 4.19
CA ALA A 171 23.16 -2.15 2.82
C ALA A 171 24.35 -1.17 2.74
N ALA A 172 24.33 -0.09 3.53
CA ALA A 172 25.43 0.87 3.57
C ALA A 172 26.75 0.23 4.03
N LYS A 173 26.69 -0.72 4.98
CA LYS A 173 27.87 -1.52 5.38
C LYS A 173 28.37 -2.42 4.25
N LEU A 174 27.48 -2.98 3.43
CA LEU A 174 27.83 -3.89 2.33
C LEU A 174 28.38 -3.14 1.11
N THR A 175 27.82 -1.97 0.79
CA THR A 175 28.16 -1.22 -0.44
C THR A 175 29.11 -0.04 -0.19
N GLY A 176 29.31 0.35 1.07
CA GLY A 176 30.06 1.55 1.46
C GLY A 176 29.36 2.86 1.06
N ARG A 177 28.04 2.83 0.81
CA ARG A 177 27.26 3.99 0.33
C ARG A 177 25.86 4.01 0.96
N PRO A 178 25.34 5.17 1.38
CA PRO A 178 23.95 5.28 1.81
C PRO A 178 22.99 5.11 0.64
N VAL A 179 21.71 4.89 0.96
CA VAL A 179 20.60 5.02 0.00
C VAL A 179 20.46 6.50 -0.38
N THR A 180 20.23 6.78 -1.65
CA THR A 180 20.07 8.15 -2.15
C THR A 180 18.62 8.50 -2.47
N ASP A 181 17.82 7.50 -2.86
CA ASP A 181 16.45 7.69 -3.33
C ASP A 181 15.62 6.42 -3.04
N ILE A 182 14.31 6.60 -2.86
CA ILE A 182 13.34 5.53 -2.62
C ILE A 182 12.29 5.52 -3.73
N LEU A 183 12.05 4.35 -4.31
CA LEU A 183 10.94 4.10 -5.23
C LEU A 183 9.92 3.18 -4.57
N THR A 184 8.65 3.58 -4.50
CA THR A 184 7.57 2.75 -3.95
C THR A 184 6.61 2.27 -5.03
N CYS A 185 6.15 1.03 -4.92
CA CYS A 185 5.15 0.42 -5.78
C CYS A 185 4.38 -0.67 -5.02
N GLY A 186 3.48 -1.39 -5.72
CA GLY A 186 2.70 -2.48 -5.14
C GLY A 186 1.21 -2.17 -5.07
N SER A 187 0.46 -3.07 -4.46
CA SER A 187 -1.02 -3.06 -4.42
C SER A 187 -1.60 -2.42 -3.17
N LEU A 188 -0.75 -1.90 -2.27
CA LEU A 188 -1.24 -1.19 -1.09
C LEU A 188 -2.02 0.08 -1.52
N PRO A 189 -3.22 0.33 -0.96
CA PRO A 189 -3.96 1.56 -1.24
C PRO A 189 -3.24 2.80 -0.71
N GLU A 190 -3.47 3.96 -1.34
CA GLU A 190 -2.96 5.27 -0.87
C GLU A 190 -1.42 5.32 -0.73
N LEU A 191 -0.66 4.57 -1.53
CA LEU A 191 0.81 4.51 -1.49
C LEU A 191 1.48 5.89 -1.46
N ARG A 192 0.92 6.85 -2.19
CA ARG A 192 1.43 8.21 -2.27
C ARG A 192 1.43 8.92 -0.92
N SER A 193 0.56 8.52 0.02
CA SER A 193 0.52 9.09 1.37
C SER A 193 1.79 8.82 2.20
N PHE A 194 2.60 7.83 1.82
CA PHE A 194 3.88 7.53 2.47
C PHE A 194 5.05 8.35 1.93
N THR A 195 4.87 9.08 0.82
CA THR A 195 5.97 9.78 0.13
C THR A 195 6.65 10.83 1.01
N MET A 196 5.89 11.80 1.52
CA MET A 196 6.46 12.85 2.37
C MET A 196 7.02 12.31 3.69
N PRO A 197 6.31 11.45 4.45
CA PRO A 197 6.86 10.95 5.71
C PRO A 197 8.15 10.13 5.53
N LEU A 198 8.27 9.34 4.45
CA LEU A 198 9.49 8.61 4.16
C LEU A 198 10.62 9.55 3.71
N ALA A 199 10.30 10.59 2.93
CA ALA A 199 11.28 11.59 2.50
C ALA A 199 11.86 12.34 3.70
N ASP A 200 10.99 12.79 4.61
CA ASP A 200 11.38 13.52 5.81
C ASP A 200 12.18 12.63 6.78
N GLU A 201 11.78 11.37 6.96
CA GLU A 201 12.45 10.42 7.87
C GLU A 201 13.86 10.05 7.41
N PHE A 202 14.06 9.87 6.10
CA PHE A 202 15.33 9.37 5.55
C PHE A 202 16.19 10.44 4.87
N ASP A 203 15.68 11.67 4.72
CA ASP A 203 16.34 12.78 4.00
C ASP A 203 16.76 12.37 2.57
N VAL A 204 15.83 11.76 1.84
CA VAL A 204 16.03 11.26 0.46
C VAL A 204 14.80 11.56 -0.41
N GLU A 205 15.00 11.59 -1.72
CA GLU A 205 13.88 11.67 -2.66
C GLU A 205 13.04 10.39 -2.61
N VAL A 206 11.72 10.53 -2.58
CA VAL A 206 10.79 9.41 -2.61
C VAL A 206 9.83 9.59 -3.77
N GLU A 207 9.74 8.58 -4.63
CA GLU A 207 8.79 8.54 -5.74
C GLU A 207 7.85 7.35 -5.60
N THR A 208 6.55 7.62 -5.70
CA THR A 208 5.56 6.55 -5.89
C THR A 208 5.38 6.28 -7.37
N LEU A 209 5.60 5.04 -7.80
CA LEU A 209 5.57 4.60 -9.20
C LEU A 209 4.13 4.34 -9.70
N ASP A 210 3.24 5.30 -9.51
CA ASP A 210 1.80 5.27 -9.84
C ASP A 210 1.44 5.97 -11.17
N SER A 211 2.44 6.33 -11.99
CA SER A 211 2.25 6.78 -13.37
C SER A 211 2.52 5.67 -14.38
N ALA A 212 2.21 5.91 -15.66
CA ALA A 212 2.61 5.03 -16.77
C ALA A 212 3.94 5.48 -17.43
N ASP A 213 4.73 6.31 -16.75
CA ASP A 213 5.98 6.83 -17.32
C ASP A 213 6.93 5.69 -17.67
N ASN A 214 7.61 5.87 -18.80
CA ASN A 214 8.50 4.90 -19.45
C ASN A 214 7.82 3.61 -19.94
N ILE A 215 6.48 3.57 -19.96
CA ILE A 215 5.68 2.44 -20.49
C ILE A 215 4.85 2.91 -21.69
N ASP A 216 5.04 2.28 -22.84
CA ASP A 216 4.21 2.47 -24.04
C ASP A 216 2.94 1.62 -23.91
N VAL A 217 1.91 2.20 -23.29
CA VAL A 217 0.62 1.54 -23.05
C VAL A 217 -0.17 1.41 -24.35
N ARG A 218 -0.49 0.16 -24.73
CA ARG A 218 -1.30 -0.17 -25.92
C ARG A 218 -2.71 -0.64 -25.57
N VAL A 219 -3.05 -0.66 -24.28
CA VAL A 219 -4.41 -0.88 -23.77
C VAL A 219 -5.27 0.34 -24.10
N LYS A 220 -6.54 0.12 -24.47
CA LYS A 220 -7.46 1.16 -24.91
C LYS A 220 -8.83 0.99 -24.26
N GLY A 221 -9.64 2.05 -24.29
CA GLY A 221 -11.00 2.06 -23.79
C GLY A 221 -11.04 1.98 -22.25
N PRO A 222 -12.15 1.51 -21.64
CA PRO A 222 -12.35 1.53 -20.19
C PRO A 222 -11.27 0.74 -19.40
N ALA A 223 -10.60 -0.21 -20.03
CA ALA A 223 -9.50 -0.96 -19.42
C ALA A 223 -8.24 -0.09 -19.21
N PHE A 224 -8.11 1.04 -19.92
CA PHE A 224 -7.00 1.96 -19.74
C PHE A 224 -7.08 2.69 -18.40
N ASP A 225 -8.27 3.15 -18.00
CA ASP A 225 -8.45 3.86 -16.73
C ASP A 225 -8.19 2.91 -15.55
N VAL A 226 -8.74 1.70 -15.60
CA VAL A 226 -8.45 0.63 -14.61
C VAL A 226 -6.96 0.32 -14.52
N LEU A 227 -6.24 0.33 -15.64
CA LEU A 227 -4.80 0.13 -15.66
C LEU A 227 -4.06 1.28 -14.97
N LEU A 228 -4.44 2.53 -15.24
CA LEU A 228 -3.81 3.70 -14.63
C LEU A 228 -4.02 3.70 -13.11
N ASP A 229 -5.24 3.43 -12.65
CA ASP A 229 -5.57 3.33 -11.22
C ASP A 229 -4.77 2.23 -10.51
N SER A 230 -4.38 1.19 -11.26
CA SER A 230 -3.67 0.02 -10.72
C SER A 230 -2.19 -0.04 -11.13
N ILE A 231 -1.62 1.02 -11.72
CA ILE A 231 -0.32 0.91 -12.39
C ILE A 231 0.82 0.65 -11.39
N ALA A 232 0.71 1.17 -10.16
CA ALA A 232 1.64 0.89 -9.07
C ALA A 232 1.70 -0.60 -8.73
N ALA A 233 0.55 -1.28 -8.71
CA ALA A 233 0.46 -2.74 -8.50
C ALA A 233 1.00 -3.53 -9.69
N MET A 234 0.90 -2.96 -10.89
CA MET A 234 1.36 -3.60 -12.13
C MET A 234 2.88 -3.53 -12.34
N ARG A 235 3.61 -2.62 -11.66
CA ARG A 235 5.05 -2.36 -11.92
C ARG A 235 5.90 -3.63 -11.88
N ILE A 236 5.69 -4.49 -10.90
CA ILE A 236 6.45 -5.76 -10.75
C ILE A 236 6.17 -6.72 -11.90
N ALA A 237 4.90 -6.94 -12.23
CA ALA A 237 4.51 -7.81 -13.35
C ALA A 237 5.04 -7.28 -14.69
N ILE A 238 4.96 -5.96 -14.93
CA ILE A 238 5.50 -5.32 -16.15
C ILE A 238 7.02 -5.53 -16.22
N ALA A 239 7.73 -5.32 -15.11
CA ALA A 239 9.17 -5.50 -15.03
C ALA A 239 9.60 -6.97 -15.24
N ALA A 240 8.82 -7.92 -14.72
CA ALA A 240 9.04 -9.35 -14.90
C ALA A 240 8.92 -9.77 -16.37
N GLY A 241 7.95 -9.21 -17.11
CA GLY A 241 7.71 -9.51 -18.52
C GLY A 241 8.81 -9.02 -19.48
N ARG A 242 9.80 -8.27 -19.01
CA ARG A 242 10.95 -7.81 -19.82
C ARG A 242 11.90 -8.95 -20.19
N ARG A 243 12.66 -8.77 -21.28
CA ARG A 243 13.76 -9.67 -21.60
C ARG A 243 14.92 -9.41 -20.67
N TRP A 244 15.41 -10.48 -20.06
CA TRP A 244 16.61 -10.43 -19.27
C TRP A 244 17.85 -10.49 -20.16
N HIS A 245 18.68 -9.45 -20.09
CA HIS A 245 19.94 -9.31 -20.84
C HIS A 245 21.21 -9.47 -19.95
N GLY A 246 21.06 -9.83 -18.67
CA GLY A 246 22.16 -9.89 -17.69
C GLY A 246 22.72 -11.29 -17.43
N GLN A 247 23.90 -11.38 -16.84
CA GLN A 247 24.40 -12.63 -16.23
C GLN A 247 23.67 -12.90 -14.89
N PRO A 248 23.45 -14.18 -14.52
CA PRO A 248 22.82 -14.52 -13.25
C PRO A 248 23.60 -13.90 -12.08
N ALA A 249 22.89 -13.27 -11.14
CA ALA A 249 23.47 -12.86 -9.88
C ALA A 249 23.89 -14.13 -9.12
N ILE A 250 25.16 -14.14 -8.71
CA ILE A 250 25.87 -15.08 -7.83
C ILE A 250 24.96 -16.16 -7.23
N GLY A 251 25.11 -17.37 -7.75
CA GLY A 251 24.49 -18.55 -7.16
C GLY A 251 24.88 -18.67 -5.69
N ARG A 252 23.91 -18.50 -4.79
CA ARG A 252 23.92 -19.31 -3.57
C ARG A 252 23.92 -20.75 -4.07
N LYS A 253 25.08 -21.41 -4.04
CA LYS A 253 25.10 -22.87 -4.06
C LYS A 253 24.19 -23.29 -2.92
N VAL A 254 22.96 -23.69 -3.26
CA VAL A 254 22.17 -24.53 -2.38
C VAL A 254 22.99 -25.81 -2.28
N LEU A 255 23.82 -25.89 -1.24
CA LEU A 255 24.45 -27.12 -0.85
C LEU A 255 23.27 -28.03 -0.53
N ARG A 256 22.93 -28.93 -1.47
CA ARG A 256 22.03 -30.05 -1.21
C ARG A 256 22.74 -30.92 -0.16
N VAL A 257 22.57 -30.58 1.10
CA VAL A 257 22.78 -31.54 2.18
C VAL A 257 21.63 -32.52 2.00
N ALA A 258 21.96 -33.69 1.47
CA ALA A 258 21.05 -34.83 1.46
C ALA A 258 20.77 -35.17 2.93
N VAL A 259 19.63 -34.73 3.45
CA VAL A 259 19.10 -35.23 4.71
C VAL A 259 18.50 -36.59 4.39
N PRO A 260 19.05 -37.71 4.93
CA PRO A 260 18.42 -39.00 4.76
C PRO A 260 17.03 -38.96 5.38
N SER A 261 16.08 -39.47 4.62
CA SER A 261 14.65 -39.54 4.90
C SER A 261 14.39 -40.16 6.26
N GLY A 262 13.84 -39.37 7.19
CA GLY A 262 13.33 -39.84 8.46
C GLY A 262 13.69 -38.92 9.61
N ILE A 263 12.91 -37.84 9.79
CA ILE A 263 12.41 -37.28 11.07
C ILE A 263 11.70 -35.97 10.74
N ALA A 264 10.55 -35.78 11.37
CA ALA A 264 9.49 -34.84 11.05
C ALA A 264 9.88 -33.35 10.98
N ALA A 265 9.10 -32.62 10.18
CA ALA A 265 9.21 -31.21 9.79
C ALA A 265 9.02 -30.17 10.92
N GLY A 266 9.60 -30.36 12.09
CA GLY A 266 9.38 -29.50 13.27
C GLY A 266 10.53 -28.59 13.70
N ALA A 267 11.76 -28.74 13.17
CA ALA A 267 12.94 -28.19 13.86
C ALA A 267 13.59 -26.94 13.22
N LEU A 268 13.20 -26.51 12.01
CA LEU A 268 13.78 -25.31 11.38
C LEU A 268 13.07 -24.00 11.74
N TYR A 269 11.92 -24.07 12.43
CA TYR A 269 11.14 -22.89 12.85
C TYR A 269 11.48 -22.40 14.27
N ALA A 270 12.14 -23.22 15.09
CA ALA A 270 12.44 -22.89 16.49
C ALA A 270 13.73 -22.09 16.69
N PHE A 271 14.61 -22.00 15.67
CA PHE A 271 15.87 -21.25 15.79
C PHE A 271 15.73 -19.75 15.51
N ALA A 272 14.56 -19.32 15.01
CA ALA A 272 14.28 -17.92 14.69
C ALA A 272 13.39 -17.20 15.72
N LEU A 273 12.82 -17.92 16.71
CA LEU A 273 11.83 -17.35 17.64
C LEU A 273 12.17 -17.44 19.13
N TYR A 274 13.24 -18.12 19.54
CA TYR A 274 13.67 -18.14 20.93
C TYR A 274 14.98 -17.39 21.15
N GLY A 275 14.82 -16.12 21.53
CA GLY A 275 15.56 -15.41 22.57
C GLY A 275 17.02 -15.77 22.78
N PHE A 276 17.88 -14.76 22.54
CA PHE A 276 19.12 -14.57 23.27
C PHE A 276 18.80 -14.36 24.76
N GLY A 277 18.52 -15.46 25.46
CA GLY A 277 18.44 -15.52 26.92
C GLY A 277 19.82 -15.78 27.48
N GLY A 278 20.58 -14.71 27.74
CA GLY A 278 21.83 -14.77 28.49
C GLY A 278 21.56 -15.17 29.93
N GLY A 279 21.92 -16.40 30.29
CA GLY A 279 22.00 -16.89 31.66
C GLY A 279 23.45 -17.12 32.06
N SER A 280 23.90 -16.36 33.08
CA SER A 280 25.06 -16.55 33.96
C SER A 280 25.21 -18.02 34.40
N ALA A 281 26.34 -18.64 34.74
CA ALA A 281 27.64 -18.30 35.37
C ALA A 281 28.49 -19.63 35.34
N PRO A 282 29.68 -19.81 35.97
CA PRO A 282 30.48 -18.89 36.78
C PRO A 282 31.97 -18.79 36.38
N SER A 283 32.60 -17.71 36.83
CA SER A 283 34.07 -17.54 36.85
C SER A 283 34.70 -18.34 37.99
N PRO A 284 35.92 -18.87 37.80
CA PRO A 284 36.88 -19.06 38.88
C PRO A 284 37.88 -17.90 38.93
N LEU A 285 38.28 -17.60 40.16
CA LEU A 285 39.12 -16.51 40.61
C LEU A 285 40.60 -16.64 40.18
N GLU A 286 41.17 -15.46 39.96
CA GLU A 286 42.55 -14.96 40.17
C GLU A 286 43.70 -15.95 40.42
N GLU A 287 44.81 -15.81 39.68
CA GLU A 287 46.13 -15.51 40.27
C GLU A 287 47.16 -14.95 39.26
N HIS A 288 47.57 -13.70 39.50
CA HIS A 288 48.84 -13.00 39.24
C HIS A 288 49.90 -13.57 38.25
N ALA A 289 50.29 -12.73 37.27
CA ALA A 289 51.72 -12.39 37.02
C ALA A 289 51.93 -11.19 36.05
N ARG A 290 52.36 -10.07 36.65
CA ARG A 290 53.38 -9.08 36.23
C ARG A 290 53.65 -8.70 34.75
N VAL A 291 53.54 -7.38 34.54
CA VAL A 291 54.57 -6.44 34.02
C VAL A 291 54.90 -6.50 32.51
N THR A 292 54.44 -5.51 31.75
CA THR A 292 55.25 -4.40 31.18
C THR A 292 54.41 -3.47 30.29
N ALA A 293 54.41 -2.16 30.61
CA ALA A 293 54.17 -1.08 29.65
C ALA A 293 55.54 -0.74 29.00
N PRO A 294 55.62 -0.29 27.73
CA PRO A 294 55.15 1.03 27.26
C PRO A 294 54.55 0.92 25.83
N ALA A 295 54.11 1.93 25.05
CA ALA A 295 54.27 3.37 25.04
C ALA A 295 53.06 4.01 24.33
N ARG A 296 52.79 5.26 24.69
CA ARG A 296 51.80 6.19 24.14
C ARG A 296 52.22 6.68 22.75
N PRO A 297 51.28 6.86 21.81
CA PRO A 297 51.39 7.96 20.85
C PRO A 297 50.22 8.94 20.93
N ALA A 298 50.62 10.20 21.09
CA ALA A 298 50.01 11.47 20.67
C ALA A 298 48.48 11.65 20.66
N SER A 299 48.03 12.57 21.51
CA SER A 299 46.76 13.28 21.43
C SER A 299 46.58 13.97 20.07
N PRO A 300 45.37 14.00 19.47
CA PRO A 300 45.07 14.88 18.35
C PRO A 300 45.01 16.35 18.82
N PRO A 301 45.42 17.32 17.99
CA PRO A 301 45.36 18.74 18.35
C PRO A 301 43.92 19.21 18.47
N ARG A 302 43.64 19.95 19.56
CA ARG A 302 42.36 20.59 19.83
C ARG A 302 42.34 21.99 19.20
N ALA A 303 41.26 22.23 18.43
CA ALA A 303 40.61 23.50 18.12
C ALA A 303 41.36 24.57 17.28
N ALA A 304 40.95 24.68 16.01
CA ALA A 304 40.63 25.99 15.46
C ALA A 304 39.12 26.20 15.66
N GLY A 305 38.75 27.09 16.58
CA GLY A 305 37.35 27.47 16.79
C GLY A 305 36.79 28.20 15.56
N PRO A 306 35.51 28.03 15.22
CA PRO A 306 34.87 28.91 14.26
C PRO A 306 34.81 30.32 14.84
N ALA A 307 35.19 31.31 14.02
CA ALA A 307 35.05 32.72 14.32
C ALA A 307 33.59 33.07 14.70
N PRO A 308 33.36 34.05 15.59
CA PRO A 308 32.01 34.45 15.96
C PRO A 308 31.25 34.98 14.74
N SER A 309 30.18 34.29 14.37
CA SER A 309 29.21 34.74 13.37
C SER A 309 28.60 36.06 13.83
N ARG A 310 28.88 37.11 13.05
CA ARG A 310 28.20 38.41 13.13
C ARG A 310 26.68 38.19 13.07
N PRO A 311 25.86 38.87 13.89
CA PRO A 311 24.41 38.80 13.75
C PRO A 311 24.00 39.18 12.33
N ALA A 312 23.24 38.31 11.67
CA ALA A 312 22.62 38.61 10.39
C ALA A 312 21.64 39.78 10.58
N GLN A 313 21.96 40.91 9.97
CA GLN A 313 21.00 42.00 9.79
C GLN A 313 19.91 41.51 8.83
N PRO A 314 18.61 41.70 9.15
CA PRO A 314 17.55 41.38 8.22
C PRO A 314 17.64 42.33 7.02
N ALA A 315 17.77 41.74 5.83
CA ALA A 315 17.66 42.47 4.57
C ALA A 315 16.21 42.99 4.40
N PRO A 316 16.01 44.18 3.82
CA PRO A 316 14.69 44.75 3.64
C PRO A 316 13.86 43.91 2.65
N GLN A 317 12.65 43.54 3.08
CA GLN A 317 11.63 42.90 2.26
C GLN A 317 11.27 43.83 1.09
N GLN A 318 11.70 43.44 -0.11
CA GLN A 318 11.29 44.07 -1.36
C GLN A 318 9.92 43.49 -1.74
N ALA A 319 8.88 44.30 -1.52
CA ALA A 319 7.51 43.99 -1.92
C ALA A 319 7.45 43.81 -3.45
N ALA A 320 6.90 42.67 -3.87
CA ALA A 320 6.59 42.41 -5.27
C ALA A 320 5.52 43.40 -5.76
N ALA A 321 5.81 44.06 -6.87
CA ALA A 321 4.91 44.95 -7.58
C ALA A 321 3.70 44.16 -8.16
N PRO A 322 2.49 44.74 -8.14
CA PRO A 322 1.33 44.12 -8.76
C PRO A 322 1.35 44.26 -10.28
N ALA A 323 0.85 43.22 -10.95
CA ALA A 323 0.69 43.17 -12.40
C ALA A 323 -0.26 44.26 -12.92
N THR A 324 0.19 44.93 -13.97
CA THR A 324 -0.59 45.90 -14.77
C THR A 324 -1.62 45.15 -15.62
N MET A 325 -2.92 45.37 -15.36
CA MET A 325 -3.98 45.08 -16.33
C MET A 325 -4.62 46.38 -16.80
N VAL A 326 -4.76 46.45 -18.11
CA VAL A 326 -5.15 47.59 -18.94
C VAL A 326 -6.60 48.02 -18.68
N ALA A 327 -6.81 49.32 -18.54
CA ALA A 327 -8.10 49.98 -18.41
C ALA A 327 -8.87 50.00 -19.74
N ALA A 328 -10.18 49.71 -19.69
CA ALA A 328 -11.17 50.13 -20.67
C ALA A 328 -12.17 51.07 -19.97
N ALA A 329 -12.42 52.23 -20.58
CA ALA A 329 -13.16 53.36 -20.01
C ALA A 329 -14.70 53.14 -19.99
N PRO A 330 -15.44 53.74 -19.03
CA PRO A 330 -16.91 53.74 -18.99
C PRO A 330 -17.52 54.99 -19.67
N PRO A 331 -18.80 54.97 -20.08
CA PRO A 331 -19.51 56.15 -20.60
C PRO A 331 -20.06 57.06 -19.47
N PRO A 332 -20.36 58.34 -19.77
CA PRO A 332 -20.56 59.36 -18.74
C PRO A 332 -22.01 59.52 -18.27
N GLY A 333 -22.15 59.64 -16.95
CA GLY A 333 -22.82 60.76 -16.26
C GLY A 333 -24.34 60.80 -16.19
N LEU A 334 -24.89 60.69 -14.98
CA LEU A 334 -26.05 61.44 -14.48
C LEU A 334 -25.92 61.70 -12.95
N ALA A 335 -26.49 62.83 -12.53
CA ALA A 335 -26.21 63.70 -11.37
C ALA A 335 -26.42 63.15 -9.93
N PRO A 336 -25.91 63.87 -8.88
CA PRO A 336 -26.00 63.46 -7.48
C PRO A 336 -27.19 64.11 -6.76
N THR A 337 -27.85 63.39 -5.85
CA THR A 337 -28.76 63.99 -4.86
C THR A 337 -28.72 63.30 -3.49
N ALA A 338 -28.63 64.18 -2.49
CA ALA A 338 -29.24 64.13 -1.16
C ALA A 338 -28.73 63.12 -0.11
N THR A 339 -27.98 63.69 0.82
CA THR A 339 -27.88 63.40 2.26
C THR A 339 -29.16 62.76 2.83
N ARG A 340 -29.05 61.62 3.51
CA ARG A 340 -30.14 61.01 4.28
C ARG A 340 -29.73 60.90 5.74
N GLU A 341 -30.56 61.46 6.61
CA GLU A 341 -30.41 61.53 8.07
C GLU A 341 -30.49 60.14 8.74
N PRO A 342 -30.01 60.00 9.99
CA PRO A 342 -29.93 58.72 10.70
C PRO A 342 -31.31 58.24 11.15
N ILE A 343 -31.54 56.93 11.08
CA ILE A 343 -32.80 56.27 11.44
C ILE A 343 -32.85 56.02 12.97
N GLU A 344 -33.98 56.35 13.60
CA GLU A 344 -34.25 56.09 15.02
C GLU A 344 -34.43 54.58 15.34
N PRO A 345 -34.06 54.11 16.54
CA PRO A 345 -34.13 52.70 16.91
C PRO A 345 -35.57 52.21 17.14
N ILE A 346 -35.83 50.95 16.76
CA ILE A 346 -37.13 50.28 16.86
C ILE A 346 -37.35 49.73 18.28
N GLU A 347 -38.57 49.89 18.80
CA GLU A 347 -39.00 49.37 20.10
C GLU A 347 -39.03 47.83 20.17
N PRO A 348 -38.77 47.21 21.34
CA PRO A 348 -38.71 45.75 21.48
C PRO A 348 -40.10 45.08 21.40
N VAL A 349 -40.13 43.90 20.77
CA VAL A 349 -41.35 43.09 20.57
C VAL A 349 -41.70 42.31 21.85
N GLU A 350 -43.00 42.22 22.16
CA GLU A 350 -43.53 41.51 23.33
C GLU A 350 -43.30 39.98 23.28
N PRO A 351 -43.26 39.29 24.43
CA PRO A 351 -42.99 37.85 24.50
C PRO A 351 -44.18 37.00 24.01
N ILE A 352 -43.87 35.90 23.32
CA ILE A 352 -44.86 34.94 22.82
C ILE A 352 -45.31 34.00 23.95
N GLU A 353 -46.62 33.73 24.02
CA GLU A 353 -47.23 32.81 24.99
C GLU A 353 -46.76 31.35 24.83
N PRO A 354 -46.72 30.55 25.91
CA PRO A 354 -46.25 29.17 25.89
C PRO A 354 -47.20 28.21 25.15
N VAL A 355 -46.62 27.31 24.37
CA VAL A 355 -47.34 26.30 23.57
C VAL A 355 -47.85 25.15 24.44
N GLU A 356 -49.06 24.66 24.17
CA GLU A 356 -49.69 23.55 24.89
C GLU A 356 -48.94 22.21 24.75
N PRO A 357 -49.07 21.28 25.74
CA PRO A 357 -48.38 20.00 25.72
C PRO A 357 -48.90 19.05 24.63
N ILE A 358 -47.98 18.33 23.99
CA ILE A 358 -48.27 17.35 22.94
C ILE A 358 -48.80 16.05 23.56
N GLU A 359 -49.85 15.47 22.97
CA GLU A 359 -50.43 14.19 23.38
C GLU A 359 -49.45 13.00 23.27
N PRO A 360 -49.59 11.97 24.14
CA PRO A 360 -48.71 10.81 24.14
C PRO A 360 -48.87 9.95 22.88
N VAL A 361 -47.73 9.54 22.31
CA VAL A 361 -47.65 8.74 21.08
C VAL A 361 -48.07 7.29 21.33
N GLU A 362 -48.88 6.73 20.43
CA GLU A 362 -49.33 5.33 20.47
C GLU A 362 -48.16 4.32 20.47
N PRO A 363 -48.33 3.14 21.11
CA PRO A 363 -47.29 2.12 21.19
C PRO A 363 -46.95 1.52 19.81
N VAL A 364 -45.65 1.50 19.50
CA VAL A 364 -45.10 1.00 18.24
C VAL A 364 -45.26 -0.52 18.11
N GLU A 365 -45.75 -0.98 16.96
CA GLU A 365 -45.88 -2.42 16.66
C GLU A 365 -44.52 -3.16 16.74
N PRO A 366 -44.48 -4.40 17.26
CA PRO A 366 -43.25 -5.19 17.37
C PRO A 366 -42.70 -5.61 16.01
N VAL A 367 -41.41 -5.36 15.79
CA VAL A 367 -40.70 -5.64 14.53
C VAL A 367 -40.44 -7.13 14.36
N ARG A 368 -40.77 -7.69 13.19
CA ARG A 368 -40.60 -9.13 12.88
C ARG A 368 -39.22 -9.44 12.30
N PRO A 369 -38.68 -10.66 12.45
CA PRO A 369 -37.43 -11.04 11.80
C PRO A 369 -37.58 -11.07 10.28
N ALA A 370 -36.56 -10.55 9.58
CA ALA A 370 -36.46 -10.63 8.13
C ALA A 370 -36.03 -12.03 7.65
N THR A 371 -36.33 -12.35 6.40
CA THR A 371 -35.97 -13.63 5.77
C THR A 371 -34.70 -13.56 4.93
N PHE A 372 -34.12 -12.38 4.78
CA PHE A 372 -32.89 -12.11 4.02
C PHE A 372 -31.71 -11.89 4.98
N THR A 373 -30.49 -12.16 4.51
CA THR A 373 -29.28 -12.14 5.32
C THR A 373 -28.47 -10.89 5.07
N VAL A 374 -28.19 -10.11 6.12
CA VAL A 374 -27.28 -8.96 6.04
C VAL A 374 -25.87 -9.43 6.38
N THR A 375 -24.93 -9.27 5.47
CA THR A 375 -23.55 -9.74 5.61
C THR A 375 -22.55 -8.63 5.89
N SER A 376 -22.87 -7.39 5.51
CA SER A 376 -22.06 -6.21 5.79
C SER A 376 -22.93 -4.97 5.77
N ILE A 377 -22.58 -3.97 6.58
CA ILE A 377 -23.23 -2.67 6.59
C ILE A 377 -22.16 -1.58 6.48
N LEU A 378 -22.34 -0.69 5.52
CA LEU A 378 -21.60 0.56 5.40
C LEU A 378 -22.48 1.69 5.92
N TRP A 379 -22.16 2.17 7.12
CA TRP A 379 -22.91 3.22 7.81
C TRP A 379 -22.09 4.51 7.91
N SER A 380 -22.53 5.57 7.24
CA SER A 380 -22.06 6.94 7.46
C SER A 380 -23.21 7.95 7.34
N ALA A 381 -22.98 9.19 7.76
CA ALA A 381 -23.95 10.27 7.64
C ALA A 381 -24.29 10.61 6.17
N GLU A 382 -23.41 10.28 5.23
CA GLU A 382 -23.55 10.61 3.81
C GLU A 382 -23.87 9.40 2.92
N ARG A 383 -23.60 8.17 3.39
CA ARG A 383 -23.78 6.94 2.61
C ARG A 383 -24.21 5.78 3.52
N GLN A 384 -25.40 5.27 3.26
CA GLN A 384 -25.99 4.15 4.00
C GLN A 384 -26.27 3.01 3.00
N PHE A 385 -25.43 1.97 3.04
CA PHE A 385 -25.54 0.79 2.19
C PHE A 385 -25.36 -0.49 3.01
N ALA A 386 -25.99 -1.58 2.59
CA ALA A 386 -25.82 -2.89 3.18
C ALA A 386 -25.65 -3.95 2.10
N VAL A 387 -24.86 -4.97 2.39
CA VAL A 387 -24.77 -6.18 1.56
C VAL A 387 -25.80 -7.17 2.07
N VAL A 388 -26.89 -7.31 1.33
CA VAL A 388 -28.03 -8.20 1.65
C VAL A 388 -28.10 -9.30 0.61
N ASP A 389 -28.03 -10.56 1.02
CA ASP A 389 -27.99 -11.74 0.14
C ASP A 389 -26.95 -11.63 -1.00
N GLY A 390 -25.81 -10.98 -0.70
CA GLY A 390 -24.72 -10.76 -1.66
C GLY A 390 -24.90 -9.56 -2.60
N GLN A 391 -25.99 -8.78 -2.46
CA GLN A 391 -26.26 -7.58 -3.24
C GLN A 391 -26.03 -6.31 -2.41
N VAL A 392 -25.41 -5.29 -2.99
CA VAL A 392 -25.26 -3.97 -2.35
C VAL A 392 -26.55 -3.19 -2.56
N LEU A 393 -27.26 -2.91 -1.47
CA LEU A 393 -28.55 -2.21 -1.47
C LEU A 393 -28.51 -1.01 -0.53
N GLY A 394 -29.13 0.10 -0.95
CA GLY A 394 -29.29 1.32 -0.16
C GLY A 394 -30.71 1.49 0.38
N VAL A 395 -30.93 2.57 1.12
CA VAL A 395 -32.28 2.97 1.56
C VAL A 395 -33.16 3.27 0.34
N GLY A 396 -34.32 2.62 0.27
CA GLY A 396 -35.27 2.71 -0.84
C GLY A 396 -35.21 1.54 -1.83
N ASP A 397 -34.13 0.75 -1.83
CA ASP A 397 -33.98 -0.43 -2.68
C ASP A 397 -34.83 -1.60 -2.17
N THR A 398 -35.06 -2.62 -3.01
CA THR A 398 -35.95 -3.75 -2.70
C THR A 398 -35.21 -5.08 -2.75
N VAL A 399 -35.41 -5.92 -1.73
CA VAL A 399 -34.89 -7.30 -1.61
C VAL A 399 -36.03 -8.25 -1.26
N ASP A 400 -36.21 -9.33 -2.01
CA ASP A 400 -37.29 -10.32 -1.80
C ASP A 400 -38.70 -9.73 -1.66
N GLY A 401 -38.96 -8.61 -2.32
CA GLY A 401 -40.23 -7.89 -2.25
C GLY A 401 -40.43 -7.06 -0.97
N ALA A 402 -39.40 -6.89 -0.15
CA ALA A 402 -39.34 -5.94 0.95
C ALA A 402 -38.46 -4.73 0.59
N ARG A 403 -38.97 -3.51 0.82
CA ARG A 403 -38.24 -2.26 0.56
C ARG A 403 -37.42 -1.87 1.79
N ILE A 404 -36.13 -1.60 1.61
CA ILE A 404 -35.26 -1.09 2.68
C ILE A 404 -35.74 0.31 3.07
N VAL A 405 -36.12 0.47 4.33
CA VAL A 405 -36.62 1.72 4.90
C VAL A 405 -35.50 2.47 5.60
N GLU A 406 -34.63 1.73 6.28
CA GLU A 406 -33.56 2.29 7.08
C GLU A 406 -32.45 1.23 7.19
N ILE A 407 -31.22 1.69 7.11
CA ILE A 407 -30.04 0.88 7.46
C ILE A 407 -29.61 1.39 8.84
N GLN A 408 -29.03 0.55 9.68
CA GLN A 408 -28.51 0.91 10.99
C GLN A 408 -27.13 0.27 11.13
N PRO A 409 -26.25 0.71 12.04
CA PRO A 409 -24.90 0.14 12.18
C PRO A 409 -24.86 -1.39 12.33
N ASP A 410 -25.90 -1.99 12.92
CA ASP A 410 -25.96 -3.42 13.25
C ASP A 410 -27.13 -4.16 12.59
N ALA A 411 -27.99 -3.50 11.81
CA ALA A 411 -29.16 -4.11 11.20
C ALA A 411 -29.70 -3.35 9.99
N VAL A 412 -30.52 -4.02 9.16
CA VAL A 412 -31.31 -3.42 8.09
C VAL A 412 -32.79 -3.55 8.43
N LEU A 413 -33.53 -2.46 8.31
CA LEU A 413 -34.98 -2.40 8.44
C LEU A 413 -35.62 -2.35 7.05
N ALA A 414 -36.47 -3.32 6.73
CA ALA A 414 -37.20 -3.37 5.47
C ALA A 414 -38.70 -3.55 5.69
N ARG A 415 -39.51 -2.96 4.83
CA ARG A 415 -40.97 -3.06 4.85
C ARG A 415 -41.45 -4.04 3.79
N ASP A 416 -42.19 -5.07 4.19
CA ASP A 416 -42.71 -6.08 3.26
C ASP A 416 -43.92 -5.58 2.44
N ARG A 417 -44.37 -6.38 1.47
CA ARG A 417 -45.53 -6.04 0.61
C ARG A 417 -46.84 -5.80 1.38
N ALA A 418 -46.96 -6.29 2.61
CA ALA A 418 -48.12 -6.07 3.47
C ALA A 418 -47.95 -4.83 4.37
N GLY A 419 -46.89 -4.04 4.17
CA GLY A 419 -46.61 -2.81 4.92
C GLY A 419 -45.92 -3.05 6.27
N ARG A 420 -45.56 -4.29 6.61
CA ARG A 420 -44.99 -4.63 7.93
C ARG A 420 -43.48 -4.44 7.95
N LEU A 421 -42.96 -3.84 9.03
CA LEU A 421 -41.53 -3.64 9.21
C LEU A 421 -40.84 -4.92 9.69
N ARG A 422 -39.70 -5.23 9.08
CA ARG A 422 -38.85 -6.38 9.40
C ARG A 422 -37.42 -5.92 9.67
N ARG A 423 -36.78 -6.53 10.68
CA ARG A 423 -35.38 -6.27 11.03
C ARG A 423 -34.51 -7.47 10.66
N ALA A 424 -33.43 -7.21 9.94
CA ALA A 424 -32.40 -8.18 9.61
C ALA A 424 -31.09 -7.76 10.30
N PRO A 425 -30.65 -8.44 11.37
CA PRO A 425 -29.37 -8.11 12.01
C PRO A 425 -28.20 -8.47 11.10
N LEU A 426 -27.09 -7.73 11.23
CA LEU A 426 -25.82 -8.07 10.60
C LEU A 426 -25.36 -9.45 11.11
N SER A 427 -25.22 -10.41 10.20
CA SER A 427 -24.76 -11.75 10.52
C SER A 427 -23.34 -11.70 11.06
N ARG A 428 -23.18 -12.10 12.32
CA ARG A 428 -21.88 -12.34 12.93
C ARG A 428 -21.43 -13.75 12.56
N SER A 429 -20.68 -13.91 11.49
CA SER A 429 -20.02 -15.18 11.17
C SER A 429 -18.84 -15.41 12.12
N GLY A 430 -19.12 -15.99 13.30
CA GLY A 430 -18.14 -16.76 14.05
C GLY A 430 -18.23 -18.25 13.65
N PRO A 431 -17.14 -19.05 13.79
CA PRO A 431 -17.25 -20.49 13.57
C PRO A 431 -18.30 -21.05 14.53
N SER A 432 -19.25 -21.81 13.99
CA SER A 432 -20.28 -22.52 14.74
C SER A 432 -19.59 -23.50 15.70
N SER A 433 -19.46 -23.12 16.96
CA SER A 433 -19.21 -24.08 18.04
C SER A 433 -20.46 -24.93 18.17
N GLY A 434 -20.40 -26.15 17.65
CA GLY A 434 -21.33 -27.21 18.02
C GLY A 434 -21.18 -27.45 19.52
N GLY A 435 -22.20 -27.07 20.28
CA GLY A 435 -22.38 -27.44 21.67
C GLY A 435 -23.45 -28.53 21.74
N LEU A 436 -22.99 -29.74 22.06
CA LEU A 436 -23.80 -30.77 22.70
C LEU A 436 -24.25 -30.23 24.07
N GLU A 437 -25.56 -30.09 24.26
CA GLU A 437 -26.39 -30.62 25.36
C GLU A 437 -27.84 -30.14 25.22
#